data_AF-A0ABD3QYU0-F1
#
_entry.id   AF-A0ABD3QYU0-F1
#
_cell.length_a   1.000
_cell.length_b   1.000
_cell.length_c   1.000
_cell.angle_alpha   90.00
_cell.angle_beta   90.00
_cell.angle_gamma   90.00
#
_symmetry.space_group_name_H-M   'P 1'
#
loop_
_entity.id
_entity.type
_entity.pdbx_description
1 polymer ?
#
loop_
_entity_poly.entity_id
_entity_poly.type
_entity_poly.pdbx_seq_one_letter_code
_entity_poly.pdbx_strand_id
1 'polypeptide(L)'
;MEVLKSGDAPAIVSNIEVMTLLRERIDSRQPSPDTGSENGENTNNSNTKEGPFQNRDWIEGAVLNYLQASPCGGPSVKLDDMPKLVERLQREPNSFSDETGYGLTSAETLQVLNHLPTSPVELHLLVEDLENRPGFAADSVHSAEEKQMQFLKFISGYSGREVEGADAEDEGEEMEE
;
A
#
# COMPACT_ATOMS: atom_id res chain seq x y z
N MET A 1 -22.42 -22.29 -12.53
CA MET A 1 -22.26 -20.83 -12.62
C MET A 1 -21.63 -20.54 -13.97
N GLU A 2 -22.27 -19.72 -14.80
CA GLU A 2 -21.64 -19.21 -16.04
C GLU A 2 -21.02 -17.84 -15.75
N VAL A 3 -19.80 -17.62 -16.23
CA VAL A 3 -19.10 -16.35 -16.09
C VAL A 3 -19.58 -15.43 -17.21
N LEU A 4 -20.32 -14.38 -16.83
CA LEU A 4 -21.02 -13.50 -17.78
C LEU A 4 -20.10 -12.55 -18.57
N LYS A 5 -18.86 -12.33 -18.11
CA LYS A 5 -17.89 -11.41 -18.72
C LYS A 5 -16.48 -12.00 -18.63
N SER A 6 -16.05 -12.68 -19.68
CA SER A 6 -14.67 -13.17 -19.82
C SER A 6 -13.82 -12.33 -20.78
N GLY A 7 -14.42 -11.28 -21.37
CA GLY A 7 -13.79 -10.48 -22.43
C GLY A 7 -13.24 -9.11 -22.01
N ASP A 8 -13.65 -8.57 -20.85
CA ASP A 8 -13.02 -7.40 -20.26
C ASP A 8 -11.90 -7.84 -19.33
N ALA A 9 -10.77 -7.11 -19.33
CA ALA A 9 -9.72 -7.33 -18.34
C ALA A 9 -10.32 -7.17 -16.93
N PRO A 10 -10.09 -8.12 -16.01
CA PRO A 10 -10.58 -8.01 -14.65
C PRO A 10 -10.07 -6.73 -14.01
N ALA A 11 -10.93 -6.08 -13.21
CA ALA A 11 -10.54 -4.90 -12.46
C ALA A 11 -9.34 -5.23 -11.57
N ILE A 12 -8.31 -4.40 -11.67
CA ILE A 12 -7.12 -4.49 -10.83
C ILE A 12 -7.46 -3.83 -9.50
N VAL A 13 -7.20 -4.54 -8.40
CA VAL A 13 -7.52 -4.10 -7.03
C VAL A 13 -6.25 -4.13 -6.19
N SER A 14 -6.00 -3.06 -5.44
CA SER A 14 -4.84 -2.95 -4.55
C SER A 14 -4.99 -3.81 -3.30
N ASN A 15 -3.84 -4.20 -2.72
CA ASN A 15 -3.80 -4.92 -1.44
C ASN A 15 -4.50 -4.14 -0.32
N ILE A 16 -4.41 -2.81 -0.37
CA ILE A 16 -5.07 -1.90 0.58
C ILE A 16 -6.59 -2.02 0.47
N GLU A 17 -7.15 -1.94 -0.74
CA GLU A 17 -8.60 -2.06 -0.95
C GLU A 17 -9.12 -3.44 -0.53
N VAL A 18 -8.41 -4.51 -0.91
CA VAL A 18 -8.78 -5.87 -0.49
C VAL A 18 -8.75 -6.00 1.03
N MET A 19 -7.72 -5.45 1.69
CA MET A 19 -7.60 -5.47 3.14
C MET A 19 -8.76 -4.73 3.81
N THR A 20 -9.10 -3.53 3.35
CA THR A 20 -10.23 -2.76 3.89
C THR A 20 -11.55 -3.51 3.73
N LEU A 21 -11.81 -4.06 2.53
CA LEU A 21 -13.02 -4.86 2.27
C LEU A 21 -13.10 -6.11 3.15
N LEU A 22 -11.97 -6.80 3.38
CA LEU A 22 -11.93 -7.96 4.26
C LEU A 22 -12.19 -7.60 5.72
N ARG A 23 -11.61 -6.50 6.22
CA ARG A 23 -11.86 -5.99 7.58
C ARG A 23 -13.34 -5.69 7.79
N GLU A 24 -13.92 -4.84 6.93
CA GLU A 24 -15.35 -4.49 6.99
C GLU A 24 -16.25 -5.73 6.97
N ARG A 25 -15.93 -6.70 6.10
CA ARG A 25 -16.74 -7.91 5.98
C ARG A 25 -16.61 -8.82 7.20
N ILE A 26 -15.41 -8.98 7.76
CA ILE A 26 -15.20 -9.79 8.98
C ILE A 26 -15.89 -9.11 10.18
N ASP A 27 -15.75 -7.79 10.33
CA ASP A 27 -16.36 -7.02 11.40
C ASP A 27 -17.89 -7.07 11.35
N SER A 28 -18.48 -6.96 10.16
CA SER A 28 -19.95 -7.07 9.99
C SER A 28 -20.55 -8.43 10.40
N ARG A 29 -19.71 -9.46 10.55
CA ARG A 29 -20.13 -10.82 10.94
C ARG A 29 -19.81 -11.16 12.39
N GLN A 30 -19.01 -10.34 13.08
CA GLN A 30 -18.87 -10.44 14.52
C GLN A 30 -20.22 -10.07 15.15
N PRO A 31 -20.84 -10.95 15.94
CA PRO A 31 -22.09 -10.62 16.62
C PRO A 31 -21.82 -9.44 17.55
N SER A 32 -22.54 -8.34 17.37
CA SER A 32 -22.53 -7.22 18.31
C SER A 32 -22.82 -7.75 19.72
N PRO A 33 -22.04 -7.37 20.75
CA PRO A 33 -22.21 -7.87 22.12
C PRO A 33 -23.50 -7.37 22.82
N ASP A 34 -24.47 -6.84 22.06
CA ASP A 34 -25.64 -6.15 22.59
C ASP A 34 -26.94 -6.79 22.09
N THR A 35 -27.17 -8.02 22.51
CA THR A 35 -28.51 -8.51 22.79
C THR A 35 -28.45 -9.23 24.13
N GLY A 36 -29.01 -8.59 25.16
CA GLY A 36 -28.98 -9.05 26.53
C GLY A 36 -29.35 -10.52 26.69
N SER A 37 -28.47 -11.25 27.35
CA SER A 37 -28.80 -12.54 27.95
C SER A 37 -28.30 -12.51 29.39
N GLU A 38 -29.11 -11.89 30.24
CA GLU A 38 -29.12 -12.23 31.66
C GLU A 38 -29.47 -13.73 31.78
N ASN A 39 -28.73 -14.42 32.65
CA ASN A 39 -28.86 -15.81 33.07
C ASN A 39 -28.18 -16.90 32.21
N GLY A 40 -27.28 -17.62 32.89
CA GLY A 40 -27.23 -19.08 32.78
C GLY A 40 -25.94 -19.67 32.22
N GLU A 41 -25.10 -20.13 33.15
CA GLU A 41 -24.29 -21.36 33.00
C GLU A 41 -23.17 -21.38 31.95
N ASN A 42 -21.97 -21.04 32.44
CA ASN A 42 -20.79 -21.90 32.44
C ASN A 42 -20.88 -23.16 31.54
N THR A 43 -20.65 -23.00 30.24
CA THR A 43 -20.30 -24.11 29.35
C THR A 43 -18.97 -23.80 28.69
N ASN A 44 -17.91 -24.25 29.37
CA ASN A 44 -16.62 -24.56 28.75
C ASN A 44 -16.84 -25.63 27.69
N ASN A 45 -17.24 -25.24 26.49
CA ASN A 45 -17.14 -26.10 25.31
C ASN A 45 -17.24 -25.25 24.03
N SER A 46 -16.20 -24.45 23.75
CA SER A 46 -15.96 -23.94 22.39
C SER A 46 -15.44 -25.08 21.53
N ASN A 47 -16.22 -26.16 21.42
CA ASN A 47 -16.15 -27.01 20.26
C ASN A 47 -16.66 -26.11 19.13
N THR A 48 -15.70 -25.52 18.42
CA THR A 48 -15.88 -24.78 17.18
C THR A 48 -16.86 -25.57 16.31
N LYS A 49 -18.15 -25.24 16.37
CA LYS A 49 -19.11 -25.58 15.32
C LYS A 49 -18.72 -24.70 14.14
N GLU A 50 -17.62 -25.10 13.51
CA GLU A 50 -17.44 -25.22 12.10
C GLU A 50 -18.71 -24.80 11.33
N GLY A 51 -18.88 -23.48 11.16
CA GLY A 51 -20.05 -22.91 10.50
C GLY A 51 -20.14 -23.37 9.05
N PRO A 52 -21.27 -23.14 8.35
CA PRO A 52 -21.41 -23.55 6.95
C PRO A 52 -20.41 -22.87 5.99
N PHE A 53 -19.63 -21.90 6.47
CA PHE A 53 -18.70 -21.09 5.69
C PHE A 53 -17.24 -21.15 6.17
N GLN A 54 -16.82 -22.21 6.86
CA GLN A 54 -15.43 -22.32 7.36
C GLN A 54 -14.35 -22.05 6.32
N ASN A 55 -14.47 -22.62 5.12
CA ASN A 55 -13.47 -22.42 4.07
C ASN A 55 -13.37 -20.95 3.67
N ARG A 56 -14.51 -20.25 3.61
CA ARG A 56 -14.53 -18.80 3.34
C ARG A 56 -13.87 -18.06 4.49
N ASP A 57 -14.28 -18.33 5.72
CA ASP A 57 -13.79 -17.61 6.90
C ASP A 57 -12.29 -17.86 7.10
N TRP A 58 -11.80 -19.07 6.80
CA TRP A 58 -10.39 -19.41 6.78
C TRP A 58 -9.63 -18.67 5.68
N ILE A 59 -10.11 -18.65 4.43
CA ILE A 59 -9.47 -17.91 3.32
C ILE A 59 -9.41 -16.42 3.65
N GLU A 60 -10.52 -15.83 4.10
CA GLU A 60 -10.62 -14.42 4.42
C GLU A 60 -9.66 -14.04 5.57
N GLY A 61 -9.60 -14.86 6.63
CA GLY A 61 -8.65 -14.67 7.72
C GLY A 61 -7.18 -14.84 7.28
N ALA A 62 -6.88 -15.88 6.48
CA ALA A 62 -5.53 -16.13 5.99
C ALA A 62 -5.02 -15.00 5.08
N VAL A 63 -5.86 -14.52 4.17
CA VAL A 63 -5.51 -13.40 3.28
C VAL A 63 -5.39 -12.10 4.08
N LEU A 64 -6.31 -11.81 5.01
CA LEU A 64 -6.21 -10.62 5.85
C LEU A 64 -4.91 -10.62 6.66
N ASN A 65 -4.55 -11.76 7.27
CA ASN A 65 -3.30 -11.90 8.02
C ASN A 65 -2.07 -11.66 7.13
N TYR A 66 -2.08 -12.21 5.91
CA TYR A 66 -1.01 -11.97 4.94
C TYR A 66 -0.89 -10.48 4.58
N LEU A 67 -2.01 -9.82 4.29
CA LEU A 67 -2.03 -8.40 3.92
C LEU A 67 -1.61 -7.50 5.08
N GLN A 68 -2.00 -7.81 6.32
CA GLN A 68 -1.56 -7.08 7.52
C GLN A 68 -0.05 -7.21 7.78
N ALA A 69 0.54 -8.36 7.45
CA ALA A 69 1.98 -8.57 7.54
C ALA A 69 2.76 -7.92 6.39
N SER A 70 2.08 -7.44 5.34
CA SER A 70 2.71 -6.82 4.18
C SER A 70 3.05 -5.33 4.44
N PRO A 71 3.93 -4.72 3.61
CA PRO A 71 4.30 -3.31 3.75
C PRO A 71 3.11 -2.34 3.79
N CYS A 72 2.06 -2.60 3.00
CA CYS A 72 0.86 -1.76 2.95
C CYS A 72 -0.14 -2.04 4.09
N GLY A 73 0.11 -3.05 4.91
CA GLY A 73 -0.69 -3.41 6.09
C GLY A 73 -0.27 -2.73 7.38
N GLY A 74 0.83 -1.96 7.35
CA GLY A 74 1.40 -1.32 8.53
C GLY A 74 0.45 -0.31 9.20
N PRO A 75 0.56 -0.13 10.54
CA PRO A 75 -0.34 0.77 11.28
C PRO A 75 -0.14 2.26 10.94
N SER A 76 1.02 2.61 10.39
CA SER A 76 1.37 4.00 10.03
C SER A 76 0.90 4.41 8.63
N VAL A 77 0.29 3.48 7.88
CA VAL A 77 -0.14 3.72 6.50
C VAL A 77 -1.37 4.64 6.49
N LYS A 78 -1.26 5.78 5.82
CA LYS A 78 -2.33 6.79 5.71
C LYS A 78 -3.34 6.43 4.63
N LEU A 79 -4.28 5.56 4.97
CA LEU A 79 -5.30 5.05 4.04
C LEU A 79 -6.13 6.16 3.38
N ASP A 80 -6.50 7.20 4.12
CA ASP A 80 -7.34 8.31 3.63
C ASP A 80 -6.65 9.17 2.56
N ASP A 81 -5.32 9.19 2.55
CA ASP A 81 -4.53 9.96 1.60
C ASP A 81 -4.08 9.15 0.38
N MET A 82 -4.33 7.82 0.35
CA MET A 82 -3.96 6.95 -0.77
C MET A 82 -4.51 7.40 -2.13
N PRO A 83 -5.75 7.90 -2.26
CA PRO A 83 -6.23 8.40 -3.56
C PRO A 83 -5.38 9.55 -4.12
N LYS A 84 -4.85 10.43 -3.25
CA LYS A 84 -3.96 11.54 -3.65
C LYS A 84 -2.61 11.01 -4.12
N LEU A 85 -2.10 9.98 -3.45
CA LEU A 85 -0.90 9.27 -3.88
C LEU A 85 -1.08 8.69 -5.28
N VAL A 86 -2.19 7.99 -5.54
CA VAL A 86 -2.50 7.41 -6.86
C VAL A 86 -2.57 8.48 -7.94
N GLU A 87 -3.28 9.57 -7.69
CA GLU A 87 -3.41 10.68 -8.63
C GLU A 87 -2.03 11.25 -9.00
N ARG A 88 -1.16 11.46 -8.01
CA ARG A 88 0.19 12.01 -8.24
C ARG A 88 1.13 11.03 -8.95
N LEU A 89 1.03 9.73 -8.66
CA LEU A 89 1.82 8.70 -9.33
C LEU A 89 1.49 8.60 -10.82
N GLN A 90 0.20 8.67 -11.18
CA GLN A 90 -0.26 8.52 -12.56
C GLN A 90 -0.19 9.82 -13.37
N ARG A 91 -0.16 10.98 -12.71
CA ARG A 91 -0.08 12.28 -13.38
C ARG A 91 1.21 12.38 -14.19
N GLU A 92 1.09 12.85 -15.42
CA GLU A 92 2.24 13.10 -16.29
C GLU A 92 3.17 14.17 -15.70
N PRO A 93 4.50 14.02 -15.84
CA PRO A 93 5.45 15.04 -15.43
C PRO A 93 5.25 16.28 -16.32
N ASN A 94 4.85 17.39 -15.70
CA ASN A 94 4.61 18.64 -16.42
C ASN A 94 5.47 19.75 -15.81
N SER A 95 6.26 20.43 -16.65
CA SER A 95 7.26 21.43 -16.21
C SER A 95 6.67 22.76 -15.73
N PHE A 96 5.34 22.91 -15.72
CA PHE A 96 4.64 24.17 -15.46
C PHE A 96 3.88 24.21 -14.13
N SER A 97 3.92 23.14 -13.32
CA SER A 97 3.26 23.09 -12.01
C SER A 97 4.23 22.65 -10.92
N ASP A 98 4.13 23.28 -9.75
CA ASP A 98 4.93 22.94 -8.55
C ASP A 98 4.71 21.50 -8.05
N GLU A 99 3.62 20.85 -8.48
CA GLU A 99 3.35 19.43 -8.23
C GLU A 99 3.65 18.61 -9.48
N THR A 100 4.90 18.15 -9.59
CA THR A 100 5.33 17.21 -10.62
C THR A 100 4.75 15.82 -10.34
N GLY A 101 4.05 15.27 -11.34
CA GLY A 101 3.65 13.86 -11.36
C GLY A 101 4.77 12.96 -11.89
N TYR A 102 4.59 11.65 -11.75
CA TYR A 102 5.61 10.64 -12.08
C TYR A 102 5.33 9.82 -13.35
N GLY A 103 4.13 9.96 -13.95
CA GLY A 103 3.74 9.29 -15.19
C GLY A 103 3.79 7.76 -15.11
N LEU A 104 3.48 7.18 -13.94
CA LEU A 104 3.47 5.73 -13.76
C LEU A 104 2.25 5.11 -14.42
N THR A 105 2.44 3.93 -15.01
CA THR A 105 1.33 3.14 -15.53
C THR A 105 0.46 2.62 -14.39
N SER A 106 -0.78 2.17 -14.69
CA SER A 106 -1.66 1.60 -13.67
C SER A 106 -1.05 0.36 -12.99
N ALA A 107 -0.27 -0.45 -13.73
CA ALA A 107 0.39 -1.64 -13.21
C ALA A 107 1.53 -1.27 -12.24
N GLU A 108 2.38 -0.31 -12.62
CA GLU A 108 3.46 0.17 -11.76
C GLU A 108 2.92 0.89 -10.52
N THR A 109 1.88 1.70 -10.69
CA THR A 109 1.19 2.34 -9.57
C THR A 109 0.69 1.30 -8.59
N LEU A 110 0.05 0.22 -9.08
CA LEU A 110 -0.40 -0.87 -8.22
C LEU A 110 0.77 -1.54 -7.47
N GLN A 111 1.87 -1.80 -8.15
CA GLN A 111 3.06 -2.41 -7.54
C GLN A 111 3.65 -1.51 -6.45
N VAL A 112 3.77 -0.21 -6.72
CA VAL A 112 4.23 0.80 -5.75
C VAL A 112 3.31 0.85 -4.52
N LEU A 113 1.98 0.82 -4.70
CA LEU A 113 1.03 0.80 -3.59
C LEU A 113 1.11 -0.48 -2.75
N ASN A 114 1.32 -1.62 -3.40
CA ASN A 114 1.35 -2.92 -2.72
C ASN A 114 2.64 -3.15 -1.93
N HIS A 115 3.75 -2.58 -2.39
CA HIS A 115 5.07 -2.82 -1.81
C HIS A 115 5.63 -1.65 -1.00
N LEU A 116 5.15 -0.41 -1.25
CA LEU A 116 5.61 0.82 -0.58
C LEU A 116 7.14 0.88 -0.48
N PRO A 117 7.85 1.00 -1.60
CA PRO A 117 9.30 0.84 -1.66
C PRO A 117 10.00 1.85 -0.75
N THR A 118 11.04 1.39 -0.06
CA THR A 118 11.86 2.20 0.86
C THR A 118 13.29 2.40 0.37
N SER A 119 13.69 1.75 -0.72
CA SER A 119 15.04 1.89 -1.28
C SER A 119 15.01 2.10 -2.81
N PRO A 120 16.05 2.72 -3.39
CA PRO A 120 16.16 2.89 -4.85
C PRO A 120 16.18 1.55 -5.60
N VAL A 121 16.79 0.52 -5.00
CA VAL A 121 16.87 -0.82 -5.59
C VAL A 121 15.48 -1.43 -5.77
N GLU A 122 14.61 -1.31 -4.76
CA GLU A 122 13.22 -1.75 -4.88
C GLU A 122 12.50 -0.97 -5.98
N LEU A 123 12.72 0.35 -6.06
CA LEU A 123 12.08 1.18 -7.07
C LEU A 123 12.44 0.74 -8.50
N HIS A 124 13.71 0.42 -8.76
CA HIS A 124 14.17 -0.12 -10.04
C HIS A 124 13.60 -1.51 -10.38
N LEU A 125 13.16 -2.28 -9.40
CA LEU A 125 12.50 -3.57 -9.61
C LEU A 125 11.00 -3.42 -9.94
N LEU A 126 10.37 -2.35 -9.46
CA LEU A 126 8.92 -2.11 -9.63
C LEU A 126 8.60 -1.24 -10.86
N VAL A 127 9.53 -0.38 -11.29
CA VAL A 127 9.31 0.55 -12.40
C VAL A 127 10.32 0.28 -13.50
N GLU A 128 9.82 0.00 -14.69
CA GLU A 128 10.67 -0.26 -15.86
C GLU A 128 11.27 1.04 -16.40
N ASP A 129 12.55 0.94 -16.78
CA ASP A 129 13.30 2.02 -17.44
C ASP A 129 13.26 3.36 -16.68
N LEU A 130 13.30 3.27 -15.35
CA LEU A 130 13.14 4.41 -14.43
C LEU A 130 14.04 5.60 -14.78
N GLU A 131 15.30 5.35 -15.11
CA GLU A 131 16.32 6.39 -15.36
C GLU A 131 16.01 7.25 -16.59
N ASN A 132 15.35 6.66 -17.59
CA ASN A 132 15.01 7.34 -18.84
C ASN A 132 13.64 8.01 -18.79
N ARG A 133 12.88 7.84 -17.69
CA ARG A 133 11.54 8.44 -17.57
C ARG A 133 11.61 9.93 -17.27
N PRO A 134 10.76 10.75 -17.90
CA PRO A 134 10.78 12.21 -17.71
C PRO A 134 10.52 12.65 -16.26
N GLY A 135 9.81 11.85 -15.45
CA GLY A 135 9.58 12.13 -14.02
C GLY A 135 10.81 11.89 -13.12
N PHE A 136 11.80 11.12 -13.60
CA PHE A 136 12.96 10.68 -12.83
C PHE A 136 14.30 11.03 -13.49
N ALA A 137 14.29 11.39 -14.78
CA ALA A 137 15.45 11.82 -15.52
C ALA A 137 16.03 13.10 -14.90
N ALA A 138 17.36 13.18 -14.87
CA ALA A 138 18.07 14.36 -14.40
C ALA A 138 17.59 15.61 -15.14
N ASP A 139 17.40 16.71 -14.40
CA ASP A 139 17.13 18.02 -14.98
C ASP A 139 18.25 19.00 -14.64
N SER A 140 18.04 20.29 -14.92
CA SER A 140 19.05 21.32 -14.64
C SER A 140 19.32 21.54 -13.15
N VAL A 141 18.48 21.00 -12.27
CA VAL A 141 18.49 21.26 -10.82
C VAL A 141 18.82 20.00 -10.03
N HIS A 142 18.32 18.84 -10.44
CA HIS A 142 18.41 17.59 -9.70
C HIS A 142 18.98 16.45 -10.55
N SER A 143 19.88 15.69 -9.94
CA SER A 143 20.33 14.40 -10.50
C SER A 143 19.19 13.37 -10.52
N ALA A 144 19.35 12.31 -11.32
CA ALA A 144 18.36 11.24 -11.38
C ALA A 144 18.21 10.54 -10.01
N GLU A 145 19.32 10.31 -9.32
CA GLU A 145 19.35 9.71 -7.98
C GLU A 145 18.62 10.59 -6.95
N GLU A 146 18.82 11.91 -6.97
CA GLU A 146 18.09 12.85 -6.10
C GLU A 146 16.57 12.77 -6.34
N LYS A 147 16.12 12.69 -7.59
CA LYS A 147 14.69 12.56 -7.91
C LYS A 147 14.10 11.25 -7.43
N GLN A 148 14.86 10.16 -7.54
CA GLN A 148 14.47 8.86 -6.98
C GLN A 148 14.35 8.95 -5.45
N MET A 149 15.31 9.59 -4.78
CA MET A 149 15.25 9.79 -3.34
C MET A 149 14.09 10.71 -2.92
N GLN A 150 13.79 11.76 -3.69
CA GLN A 150 12.61 12.60 -3.47
C GLN A 150 11.31 11.80 -3.63
N PHE A 151 11.23 10.90 -4.61
CA PHE A 151 10.09 10.00 -4.78
C PHE A 151 9.92 9.05 -3.60
N LEU A 152 11.01 8.46 -3.10
CA LEU A 152 10.98 7.58 -1.92
C LEU A 152 10.56 8.36 -0.66
N LYS A 153 11.08 9.58 -0.48
CA LYS A 153 10.66 10.50 0.60
C LYS A 153 9.18 10.90 0.49
N PHE A 154 8.67 11.01 -0.74
CA PHE A 154 7.27 11.26 -0.98
C PHE A 154 6.41 10.05 -0.56
N ILE A 155 6.78 8.83 -0.95
CA ILE A 155 6.08 7.59 -0.56
C ILE A 155 6.15 7.35 0.95
N SER A 156 7.30 7.60 1.58
CA SER A 156 7.47 7.42 3.03
C SER A 156 6.49 8.27 3.84
N GLY A 157 6.12 9.46 3.33
CA GLY A 157 5.09 10.30 3.91
C GLY A 157 3.71 9.62 4.05
N TYR A 158 3.44 8.59 3.24
CA TYR A 158 2.21 7.80 3.27
C TYR A 158 2.37 6.44 3.96
N SER A 159 3.56 5.83 3.88
CA SER A 159 3.84 4.53 4.51
C SER A 159 4.19 4.64 6.00
N GLY A 160 4.70 5.81 6.42
CA GLY A 160 5.26 6.03 7.76
C GLY A 160 6.52 5.21 8.03
N ARG A 161 7.20 4.72 6.99
CA ARG A 161 8.47 3.99 7.06
C ARG A 161 9.61 4.89 6.62
N GLU A 162 10.78 4.75 7.23
CA GLU A 162 11.97 5.49 6.83
C GLU A 162 12.55 4.96 5.51
N VAL A 163 13.15 5.86 4.74
CA VAL A 163 13.81 5.54 3.46
C VAL A 163 15.23 5.07 3.77
N GLU A 164 15.61 3.90 3.27
CA GLU A 164 16.96 3.36 3.45
C GLU A 164 17.97 4.24 2.73
N GLY A 165 18.98 4.73 3.46
CA GLY A 165 20.05 5.58 2.92
C GLY A 165 19.79 7.09 3.02
N ALA A 166 18.72 7.53 3.69
CA ALA A 166 18.45 8.96 3.90
C ALA A 166 19.41 9.65 4.89
N ASP A 167 20.13 8.89 5.73
CA ASP A 167 21.00 9.42 6.80
C ASP A 167 22.45 9.74 6.35
N ALA A 168 22.79 9.55 5.07
CA ALA A 168 24.17 9.68 4.60
C ALA A 168 24.60 11.13 4.25
N GLU A 169 23.70 12.12 4.32
CA GLU A 169 23.98 13.48 3.84
C GLU A 169 24.05 14.57 4.94
N ASP A 170 23.81 14.25 6.23
CA ASP A 170 23.72 15.29 7.29
C ASP A 170 24.89 15.28 8.32
N GLU A 171 25.93 14.48 8.12
CA GLU A 171 27.12 14.45 9.01
C GLU A 171 28.39 15.10 8.41
N GLY A 172 28.23 16.04 7.47
CA GLY A 172 29.34 16.56 6.64
C GLY A 172 29.84 17.99 6.91
N GLU A 173 29.27 18.75 7.84
CA GLU A 173 29.71 20.14 8.11
C GLU A 173 29.86 20.43 9.61
N GLU A 174 30.85 19.85 10.27
CA GLU A 174 31.51 20.53 11.39
C GLU A 174 32.86 21.06 10.92
N MET A 175 32.90 22.38 10.72
CA MET A 175 34.07 23.16 10.35
C MET A 175 35.15 23.04 11.44
N GLU A 176 36.35 22.63 11.04
CA GLU A 176 37.57 22.92 11.81
C GLU A 176 37.86 24.43 11.70
N GLU A 177 37.69 25.17 12.81
CA GLU A 177 38.36 26.46 13.06
C GLU A 177 39.64 26.28 13.88
#